data_AF-A0A820CZ95-F1
#
_entry.id   AF-A0A820CZ95-F1
#
_cell.length_a   1.000
_cell.length_b   1.000
_cell.length_c   1.000
_cell.angle_alpha   90.00
_cell.angle_beta   90.00
_cell.angle_gamma   90.00
#
_symmetry.space_group_name_H-M   'P 1'
#
loop_
_entity.id
_entity.type
_entity.pdbx_description
1 polymer ?
#
loop_
_entity_poly.entity_id
_entity_poly.type
_entity_poly.pdbx_seq_one_letter_code
_entity_poly.pdbx_strand_id
1 'polypeptide(L)'
;MVARCRTLTNENVNDLIKEFKMPYSHLKQFKDHLNDRSKAKIAAYEEKLDTILWYYEDLQCPDVDDIISERLENGEEINLPYGKLMERLLILRKLRDTPSEIAAVGNVQDQNLVQSSKNKCYSYLLSVAESQLAKIKLPLESPVAVMGDPSYSMDVAIRTATILASLLTAVYSAKLNFFHTGMFLPAFTPKTIDDVLTLALTTKAHGLTANAGGLVSYYDNKEI
;
A
#
# COMPACT_ATOMS: atom_id res chain seq x y z
N MET A 1 -3.48 -13.13 -32.87
CA MET A 1 -2.96 -12.65 -31.56
C MET A 1 -2.15 -13.73 -30.84
N VAL A 2 -2.74 -14.90 -30.55
CA VAL A 2 -2.09 -16.00 -29.79
C VAL A 2 -0.76 -16.51 -30.41
N ALA A 3 -0.65 -16.59 -31.73
CA ALA A 3 0.54 -17.11 -32.40
C ALA A 3 1.81 -16.24 -32.24
N ARG A 4 1.67 -14.90 -32.11
CA ARG A 4 2.82 -13.98 -31.92
C ARG A 4 3.16 -13.74 -30.45
N CYS A 5 2.25 -14.06 -29.52
CA CYS A 5 2.59 -14.11 -28.10
C CYS A 5 3.54 -15.28 -27.78
N ARG A 6 3.60 -16.32 -28.64
CA ARG A 6 4.56 -17.43 -28.49
C ARG A 6 6.01 -17.03 -28.77
N THR A 7 6.23 -15.93 -29.48
CA THR A 7 7.56 -15.42 -29.81
C THR A 7 7.98 -14.27 -28.88
N LEU A 8 7.27 -14.03 -27.77
CA LEU A 8 7.64 -12.96 -26.85
C LEU A 8 8.97 -13.28 -26.17
N THR A 9 9.93 -12.38 -26.29
CA THR A 9 11.25 -12.48 -25.66
C THR A 9 11.61 -11.15 -25.01
N ASN A 10 12.62 -11.18 -24.15
CA ASN A 10 13.19 -9.99 -23.51
C ASN A 10 13.59 -8.90 -24.54
N GLU A 11 14.02 -9.32 -25.72
CA GLU A 11 14.54 -8.44 -26.77
C GLU A 11 13.43 -7.77 -27.58
N ASN A 12 12.29 -8.43 -27.78
CA ASN A 12 11.22 -7.94 -28.66
C ASN A 12 9.97 -7.44 -27.93
N VAL A 13 9.88 -7.60 -26.60
CA VAL A 13 8.69 -7.28 -25.82
C VAL A 13 8.22 -5.83 -26.03
N ASN A 14 9.15 -4.87 -26.03
CA ASN A 14 8.83 -3.45 -26.21
C ASN A 14 8.28 -3.15 -27.62
N ASP A 15 8.75 -3.85 -28.65
CA ASP A 15 8.26 -3.68 -30.01
C ASP A 15 6.89 -4.33 -30.20
N LEU A 16 6.67 -5.49 -29.59
CA LEU A 16 5.36 -6.15 -29.63
C LEU A 16 4.28 -5.34 -28.89
N ILE A 17 4.62 -4.65 -27.79
CA ILE A 17 3.69 -3.74 -27.09
C ILE A 17 3.33 -2.53 -27.97
N LYS A 18 4.21 -2.10 -28.89
CA LYS A 18 3.86 -1.04 -29.86
C LYS A 18 2.77 -1.49 -30.82
N GLU A 19 2.77 -2.75 -31.23
CA GLU A 19 1.83 -3.26 -32.22
C GLU A 19 0.54 -3.82 -31.60
N PHE A 20 0.63 -4.42 -30.42
CA PHE A 20 -0.46 -5.20 -29.82
C PHE A 20 -0.80 -4.74 -28.39
N LYS A 21 -2.09 -4.72 -28.08
CA LYS A 21 -2.59 -4.60 -26.71
C LYS A 21 -2.54 -5.99 -26.06
N MET A 22 -1.59 -6.22 -25.17
CA MET A 22 -1.41 -7.49 -24.47
C MET A 22 -1.68 -7.29 -22.98
N PRO A 23 -2.56 -8.08 -22.35
CA PRO A 23 -2.80 -7.95 -20.91
C PRO A 23 -1.50 -8.03 -20.12
N TYR A 24 -1.32 -7.15 -19.14
CA TYR A 24 -0.09 -7.04 -18.38
C TYR A 24 0.28 -8.35 -17.67
N SER A 25 -0.71 -9.15 -17.28
CA SER A 25 -0.50 -10.49 -16.69
C SER A 25 0.39 -11.40 -17.54
N HIS A 26 0.36 -11.28 -18.88
CA HIS A 26 1.23 -12.02 -19.80
C HIS A 26 2.61 -11.37 -19.97
N LEU A 27 2.71 -10.06 -19.74
CA LEU A 27 3.94 -9.27 -19.83
C LEU A 27 4.75 -9.28 -18.53
N LYS A 28 4.13 -9.64 -17.40
CA LYS A 28 4.73 -9.60 -16.06
C LYS A 28 6.09 -10.30 -15.96
N GLN A 29 6.27 -11.41 -16.65
CA GLN A 29 7.54 -12.16 -16.67
C GLN A 29 8.70 -11.37 -17.32
N PHE A 30 8.39 -10.31 -18.08
CA PHE A 30 9.34 -9.44 -18.77
C PHE A 30 9.48 -8.06 -18.13
N LYS A 31 8.94 -7.87 -16.92
CA LYS A 31 8.83 -6.56 -16.26
C LYS A 31 10.14 -5.77 -16.21
N ASP A 32 11.27 -6.44 -15.98
CA ASP A 32 12.59 -5.81 -15.87
C ASP A 32 13.14 -5.31 -17.22
N HIS A 33 12.48 -5.65 -18.33
CA HIS A 33 12.85 -5.28 -19.70
C HIS A 33 11.89 -4.26 -20.31
N LEU A 34 10.83 -3.87 -19.58
CA LEU A 34 9.88 -2.87 -20.05
C LEU A 34 10.45 -1.46 -19.89
N ASN A 35 10.56 -0.74 -20.99
CA ASN A 35 10.89 0.68 -20.94
C ASN A 35 9.67 1.53 -20.56
N ASP A 36 9.91 2.77 -20.14
CA ASP A 36 8.85 3.67 -19.65
C ASP A 36 7.74 3.92 -20.69
N ARG A 37 8.10 4.01 -21.98
CA ARG A 37 7.12 4.13 -23.06
C ARG A 37 6.18 2.92 -23.15
N SER A 38 6.71 1.72 -22.92
CA SER A 38 5.90 0.48 -22.92
C SER A 38 5.03 0.40 -21.66
N LYS A 39 5.55 0.79 -20.49
CA LYS A 39 4.78 0.89 -19.25
C LYS A 39 3.61 1.86 -19.38
N ALA A 40 3.87 3.07 -19.90
CA ALA A 40 2.84 4.07 -20.19
C ALA A 40 1.79 3.51 -21.15
N LYS A 41 2.23 2.86 -22.23
CA LYS A 41 1.31 2.24 -23.18
C LYS A 41 0.43 1.16 -22.53
N ILE A 42 1.01 0.30 -21.69
CA ILE A 42 0.26 -0.70 -20.89
C ILE A 42 -0.79 0.00 -20.03
N ALA A 43 -0.42 1.01 -19.26
CA ALA A 43 -1.36 1.74 -18.40
C ALA A 43 -2.48 2.43 -19.20
N ALA A 44 -2.20 2.90 -20.42
CA ALA A 44 -3.18 3.55 -21.26
C ALA A 44 -4.21 2.58 -21.86
N TYR A 45 -3.84 1.34 -22.20
CA TYR A 45 -4.77 0.39 -22.81
C TYR A 45 -5.38 -0.62 -21.84
N GLU A 46 -4.82 -0.78 -20.64
CA GLU A 46 -5.39 -1.68 -19.64
C GLU A 46 -6.80 -1.23 -19.27
N GLU A 47 -7.75 -2.17 -19.31
CA GLU A 47 -9.17 -1.84 -19.18
C GLU A 47 -9.48 -1.32 -17.78
N LYS A 48 -8.84 -1.89 -16.75
CA LYS A 48 -9.13 -1.57 -15.35
C LYS A 48 -7.94 -0.89 -14.68
N LEU A 49 -8.20 0.25 -14.05
CA LEU A 49 -7.22 0.93 -13.22
C LEU A 49 -6.71 0.04 -12.06
N ASP A 50 -7.57 -0.84 -11.54
CA ASP A 50 -7.20 -1.85 -10.54
C ASP A 50 -5.99 -2.69 -10.96
N THR A 51 -5.90 -3.09 -12.24
CA THR A 51 -4.78 -3.88 -12.75
C THR A 51 -3.48 -3.09 -12.67
N ILE A 52 -3.52 -1.81 -13.05
CA ILE A 52 -2.35 -0.93 -13.05
C ILE A 52 -1.88 -0.71 -11.61
N LEU A 53 -2.81 -0.43 -10.70
CA LEU A 53 -2.50 -0.24 -9.28
C LEU A 53 -1.97 -1.52 -8.65
N TRP A 54 -2.53 -2.68 -9.00
CA TRP A 54 -2.09 -3.98 -8.50
C TRP A 54 -0.62 -4.26 -8.81
N TYR A 55 -0.18 -3.89 -10.01
CA TYR A 55 1.19 -4.07 -10.49
C TYR A 55 2.01 -2.77 -10.52
N TYR A 56 1.61 -1.77 -9.72
CA TYR A 56 2.21 -0.44 -9.78
C TYR A 56 3.74 -0.47 -9.59
N GLU A 57 4.28 -1.32 -8.71
CA GLU A 57 5.72 -1.45 -8.49
C GLU A 57 6.48 -1.89 -9.74
N ASP A 58 5.85 -2.69 -10.60
CA ASP A 58 6.46 -3.18 -11.84
C ASP A 58 6.27 -2.17 -12.99
N LEU A 59 5.20 -1.36 -12.96
CA LEU A 59 4.82 -0.40 -13.99
C LEU A 59 5.23 1.05 -13.67
N GLN A 60 5.80 1.31 -12.50
CA GLN A 60 6.09 2.66 -12.03
C GLN A 60 6.99 3.42 -13.03
N CYS A 61 6.48 4.55 -13.51
CA CYS A 61 7.21 5.63 -14.18
C CYS A 61 6.34 6.90 -14.20
N PRO A 62 6.92 8.10 -14.46
CA PRO A 62 6.16 9.36 -14.46
C PRO A 62 4.93 9.36 -15.38
N ASP A 63 5.07 8.84 -16.60
CA ASP A 63 3.97 8.76 -17.57
C ASP A 63 2.81 7.89 -17.07
N VAL A 64 3.10 6.84 -16.29
CA VAL A 64 2.07 5.98 -15.69
C VAL A 64 1.35 6.70 -14.56
N ASP A 65 2.05 7.52 -13.77
CA ASP A 65 1.44 8.35 -12.72
C ASP A 65 0.46 9.37 -13.30
N ASP A 66 0.80 9.96 -14.44
CA ASP A 66 -0.06 10.91 -15.15
C ASP A 66 -1.30 10.22 -15.73
N ILE A 67 -1.14 9.03 -16.34
CA ILE A 67 -2.28 8.24 -16.84
C ILE A 67 -3.22 7.82 -15.70
N ILE A 68 -2.68 7.39 -14.56
CA ILE A 68 -3.49 7.06 -13.37
C ILE A 68 -4.27 8.30 -12.93
N SER A 69 -3.61 9.46 -12.87
CA SER A 69 -4.25 10.71 -12.45
C SER A 69 -5.36 11.14 -13.41
N GLU A 70 -5.12 11.07 -14.72
CA GLU A 70 -6.13 11.39 -15.74
C GLU A 70 -7.35 10.47 -15.65
N ARG A 71 -7.13 9.16 -15.48
CA ARG A 71 -8.21 8.17 -15.34
C ARG A 71 -9.06 8.40 -14.09
N LEU A 72 -8.41 8.77 -12.98
CA LEU A 72 -9.08 9.15 -11.74
C LEU A 72 -9.89 10.44 -11.90
N GLU A 73 -9.35 11.45 -12.59
CA GLU A 73 -10.04 12.71 -12.88
C GLU A 73 -11.25 12.50 -13.80
N ASN A 74 -11.17 11.52 -14.71
CA ASN A 74 -12.29 11.08 -15.56
C ASN A 74 -13.35 10.24 -14.81
N GLY A 75 -13.18 10.01 -13.51
CA GLY A 75 -14.17 9.35 -12.66
C GLY A 75 -14.10 7.83 -12.69
N GLU A 76 -12.98 7.22 -13.10
CA GLU A 76 -12.82 5.78 -13.00
C GLU A 76 -12.76 5.34 -11.52
N GLU A 77 -13.63 4.39 -11.16
CA GLU A 77 -13.69 3.85 -9.80
C GLU A 77 -12.66 2.75 -9.56
N ILE A 78 -12.12 2.73 -8.34
CA ILE A 78 -11.17 1.71 -7.90
C ILE A 78 -11.90 0.70 -7.01
N ASN A 79 -11.78 -0.58 -7.35
CA ASN A 79 -12.41 -1.68 -6.61
C ASN A 79 -11.39 -2.69 -6.08
N LEU A 80 -10.30 -2.18 -5.52
CA LEU A 80 -9.31 -2.99 -4.84
C LEU A 80 -9.88 -3.51 -3.49
N PRO A 81 -9.64 -4.79 -3.15
CA PRO A 81 -9.87 -5.29 -1.81
C PRO A 81 -9.09 -4.45 -0.79
N TYR A 82 -9.70 -4.18 0.36
CA TYR A 82 -9.15 -3.29 1.38
C TYR A 82 -7.69 -3.60 1.75
N GLY A 83 -7.35 -4.88 1.94
CA GLY A 83 -5.98 -5.29 2.25
C GLY A 83 -4.97 -4.89 1.16
N LYS A 84 -5.35 -5.06 -0.12
CA LYS A 84 -4.51 -4.63 -1.24
C LYS A 84 -4.41 -3.11 -1.31
N LEU A 85 -5.52 -2.40 -1.08
CA LEU A 85 -5.55 -0.93 -1.05
C LEU A 85 -4.58 -0.37 0.00
N MET A 86 -4.58 -0.92 1.22
CA MET A 86 -3.65 -0.53 2.29
C MET A 86 -2.19 -0.80 1.92
N GLU A 87 -1.91 -1.93 1.25
CA GLU A 87 -0.58 -2.24 0.76
C GLU A 87 -0.11 -1.21 -0.28
N ARG A 88 -0.98 -0.82 -1.23
CA ARG A 88 -0.67 0.22 -2.23
C ARG A 88 -0.45 1.58 -1.59
N LEU A 89 -1.27 1.98 -0.62
CA LEU A 89 -1.09 3.22 0.12
C LEU A 89 0.24 3.25 0.88
N LEU A 90 0.65 2.13 1.50
CA LEU A 90 1.97 2.04 2.15
C LEU A 90 3.12 2.21 1.16
N ILE A 91 3.03 1.61 -0.03
CA ILE A 91 4.06 1.72 -1.06
C ILE A 91 4.16 3.17 -1.56
N LEU A 92 3.02 3.77 -1.91
CA LEU A 92 2.97 5.15 -2.38
C LEU A 92 3.47 6.13 -1.32
N ARG A 93 3.13 5.91 -0.04
CA ARG A 93 3.64 6.71 1.08
C ARG A 93 5.15 6.61 1.21
N LYS A 94 5.72 5.40 1.18
CA LYS A 94 7.18 5.22 1.21
C LYS A 94 7.85 5.93 0.04
N LEU A 95 7.33 5.77 -1.16
CA LEU A 95 7.89 6.40 -2.36
C LEU A 95 7.84 7.93 -2.30
N ARG A 96 6.80 8.49 -1.67
CA ARG A 96 6.66 9.93 -1.44
C ARG A 96 7.61 10.46 -0.37
N ASP A 97 7.74 9.71 0.74
CA ASP A 97 8.49 10.13 1.92
C ASP A 97 10.00 9.82 1.79
N THR A 98 10.40 9.01 0.79
CA THR A 98 11.82 8.80 0.46
C THR A 98 12.34 10.03 -0.27
N PRO A 99 13.39 10.72 0.24
CA PRO A 99 14.03 11.80 -0.50
C PRO A 99 14.53 11.22 -1.83
N SER A 100 14.03 11.73 -2.94
CA SER A 100 14.49 11.28 -4.25
C SER A 100 15.98 11.64 -4.38
N GLU A 101 16.86 10.63 -4.38
CA GLU A 101 18.32 10.79 -4.64
C GLU A 101 18.60 11.35 -6.05
N ILE A 102 17.56 11.54 -6.87
CA ILE A 102 17.59 12.17 -8.20
C ILE A 102 17.57 13.72 -8.11
N ALA A 103 17.85 14.30 -6.94
CA ALA A 103 17.92 15.75 -6.73
C ALA A 103 19.03 16.48 -7.51
N ALA A 104 19.81 15.80 -8.38
CA ALA A 104 20.99 16.39 -9.01
C ALA A 104 20.90 16.68 -10.53
N VAL A 105 19.86 16.26 -11.27
CA VAL A 105 19.93 16.31 -12.76
C VAL A 105 18.65 16.79 -13.48
N GLY A 106 17.52 17.00 -12.81
CA GLY A 106 16.25 17.38 -13.45
C GLY A 106 15.85 18.86 -13.28
N ASN A 107 15.18 19.43 -14.30
CA ASN A 107 14.56 20.76 -14.20
C ASN A 107 13.48 20.77 -13.10
N VAL A 108 13.46 21.83 -12.28
CA VAL A 108 12.58 21.99 -11.11
C VAL A 108 11.08 21.98 -11.47
N GLN A 109 10.71 22.35 -12.70
CA GLN A 109 9.31 22.37 -13.14
C GLN A 109 8.71 20.97 -13.34
N ASP A 110 9.44 20.04 -13.94
CA ASP A 110 8.95 18.66 -14.17
C ASP A 110 8.83 17.89 -12.83
N GLN A 111 9.68 18.21 -11.86
CA GLN A 111 9.65 17.58 -10.53
C GLN A 111 8.38 17.92 -9.75
N ASN A 112 7.91 19.16 -9.84
CA ASN A 112 6.68 19.58 -9.17
C ASN A 112 5.44 18.90 -9.78
N LEU A 113 5.43 18.65 -11.09
CA LEU A 113 4.34 17.97 -11.77
C LEU A 113 4.27 16.50 -11.36
N VAL A 114 5.39 15.77 -11.40
CA VAL A 114 5.44 14.35 -11.00
C VAL A 114 5.05 14.16 -9.53
N GLN A 115 5.54 15.04 -8.64
CA GLN A 115 5.15 15.00 -7.23
C GLN A 115 3.67 15.33 -7.03
N SER A 116 3.11 16.25 -7.83
CA SER A 116 1.69 16.60 -7.80
C SER A 116 0.80 15.43 -8.23
N SER A 117 1.10 14.76 -9.34
CA SER A 117 0.36 13.57 -9.82
C SER A 117 0.38 12.44 -8.79
N LYS A 118 1.54 12.13 -8.19
CA LYS A 118 1.65 11.13 -7.10
C LYS A 118 0.81 11.50 -5.88
N ASN A 119 0.79 12.78 -5.50
CA ASN A 119 0.00 13.26 -4.37
C ASN A 119 -1.51 13.15 -4.63
N LYS A 120 -1.96 13.38 -5.87
CA LYS A 120 -3.37 13.20 -6.28
C LYS A 120 -3.81 11.74 -6.20
N CYS A 121 -3.03 10.83 -6.77
CA CYS A 121 -3.32 9.40 -6.70
C CYS A 121 -3.39 8.92 -5.25
N TYR A 122 -2.41 9.32 -4.42
CA TYR A 122 -2.39 8.98 -2.99
C TYR A 122 -3.62 9.50 -2.24
N SER A 123 -3.99 10.77 -2.42
CA SER A 123 -5.13 11.36 -1.71
C SER A 123 -6.46 10.73 -2.13
N TYR A 124 -6.62 10.40 -3.41
CA TYR A 124 -7.78 9.67 -3.90
C TYR A 124 -7.89 8.28 -3.25
N LEU A 125 -6.82 7.48 -3.32
CA LEU A 125 -6.78 6.14 -2.71
C LEU A 125 -7.04 6.19 -1.19
N LEU A 126 -6.54 7.23 -0.52
CA LEU A 126 -6.78 7.45 0.91
C LEU A 126 -8.28 7.66 1.18
N SER A 127 -8.95 8.48 0.37
CA SER A 127 -10.40 8.71 0.50
C SER A 127 -11.24 7.45 0.26
N VAL A 128 -10.82 6.61 -0.70
CA VAL A 128 -11.44 5.31 -0.95
C VAL A 128 -11.25 4.38 0.25
N ALA A 129 -10.04 4.34 0.83
CA ALA A 129 -9.74 3.51 1.99
C ALA A 129 -10.56 3.93 3.22
N GLU A 130 -10.68 5.23 3.49
CA GLU A 130 -11.52 5.76 4.57
C GLU A 130 -12.99 5.37 4.38
N SER A 131 -13.49 5.50 3.14
CA SER A 131 -14.86 5.12 2.80
C SER A 131 -15.10 3.62 2.94
N GLN A 132 -14.10 2.77 2.67
CA GLN A 132 -14.19 1.33 2.90
C GLN A 132 -14.09 0.99 4.39
N LEU A 133 -13.23 1.65 5.16
CA LEU A 133 -13.09 1.46 6.60
C LEU A 133 -14.42 1.69 7.32
N ALA A 134 -15.13 2.76 6.97
CA ALA A 134 -16.45 3.08 7.54
C ALA A 134 -17.53 2.01 7.28
N LYS A 135 -17.34 1.17 6.25
CA LYS A 135 -18.26 0.07 5.91
C LYS A 135 -17.96 -1.21 6.68
N ILE A 136 -16.77 -1.35 7.28
CA ILE A 136 -16.38 -2.55 8.01
C ILE A 136 -17.19 -2.62 9.32
N LYS A 137 -17.96 -3.69 9.47
CA LYS A 137 -18.69 -4.02 10.69
C LYS A 137 -18.44 -5.49 11.02
N LEU A 138 -17.80 -5.76 12.15
CA LEU A 138 -17.75 -7.10 12.76
C LEU A 138 -18.59 -7.09 14.05
N PRO A 139 -19.25 -8.20 14.39
CA PRO A 139 -20.04 -8.31 15.60
C PRO A 139 -19.14 -8.61 16.80
N LEU A 140 -18.44 -7.60 17.32
CA LEU A 140 -17.66 -7.70 18.57
C LEU A 140 -18.31 -6.86 19.66
N GLU A 141 -18.53 -7.47 20.82
CA GLU A 141 -19.01 -6.77 22.01
C GLU A 141 -17.84 -6.04 22.68
N SER A 142 -18.11 -4.83 23.17
CA SER A 142 -17.12 -4.04 23.93
C SER A 142 -17.12 -4.45 25.41
N PRO A 143 -15.99 -4.36 26.13
CA PRO A 143 -14.71 -3.75 25.71
C PRO A 143 -13.83 -4.68 24.86
N VAL A 144 -13.15 -4.10 23.86
CA VAL A 144 -12.15 -4.80 23.04
C VAL A 144 -10.76 -4.27 23.34
N ALA A 145 -9.80 -5.17 23.58
CA ALA A 145 -8.38 -4.87 23.58
C ALA A 145 -7.69 -5.56 22.41
N VAL A 146 -6.84 -4.81 21.73
CA VAL A 146 -6.00 -5.27 20.63
C VAL A 146 -4.56 -5.24 21.10
N MET A 147 -3.89 -6.38 21.01
CA MET A 147 -2.51 -6.55 21.45
C MET A 147 -1.64 -6.93 20.26
N GLY A 148 -0.76 -6.02 19.84
CA GLY A 148 0.19 -6.25 18.76
C GLY A 148 1.51 -6.83 19.28
N ASP A 149 2.07 -7.82 18.57
CA ASP A 149 3.40 -8.37 18.83
C ASP A 149 4.43 -7.72 17.90
N PRO A 150 5.37 -6.91 18.39
CA PRO A 150 6.50 -6.39 17.65
C PRO A 150 7.79 -7.11 18.04
N SER A 151 7.78 -8.39 18.41
CA SER A 151 9.00 -9.16 18.69
C SER A 151 9.84 -9.39 17.42
N TYR A 152 11.13 -9.74 17.57
CA TYR A 152 12.03 -9.91 16.42
C TYR A 152 11.55 -10.96 15.40
N SER A 153 10.84 -12.01 15.82
CA SER A 153 10.26 -13.00 14.92
C SER A 153 9.21 -12.40 13.97
N MET A 154 8.66 -11.24 14.31
CA MET A 154 7.66 -10.53 13.53
C MET A 154 8.26 -9.59 12.47
N ASP A 155 9.58 -9.49 12.31
CA ASP A 155 10.22 -8.49 11.43
C ASP A 155 9.64 -8.47 9.99
N VAL A 156 9.35 -9.64 9.43
CA VAL A 156 8.72 -9.77 8.09
C VAL A 156 7.25 -9.34 8.08
N ALA A 157 6.54 -9.56 9.19
CA ALA A 157 5.08 -9.41 9.30
C ALA A 157 4.63 -8.14 10.05
N ILE A 158 5.55 -7.40 10.67
CA ILE A 158 5.24 -6.35 11.64
C ILE A 158 4.35 -5.26 11.06
N ARG A 159 4.59 -4.91 9.79
CA ARG A 159 3.78 -3.89 9.09
C ARG A 159 2.34 -4.36 8.93
N THR A 160 2.14 -5.59 8.44
CA THR A 160 0.80 -6.17 8.25
C THR A 160 0.08 -6.35 9.58
N ALA A 161 0.78 -6.88 10.60
CA ALA A 161 0.23 -7.04 11.94
C ALA A 161 -0.19 -5.68 12.54
N THR A 162 0.64 -4.65 12.37
CA THR A 162 0.35 -3.28 12.83
C THR A 162 -0.84 -2.66 12.09
N ILE A 163 -0.96 -2.89 10.78
CA ILE A 163 -2.15 -2.45 10.02
C ILE A 163 -3.42 -3.08 10.58
N LEU A 164 -3.42 -4.40 10.78
CA LEU A 164 -4.59 -5.11 11.29
C LEU A 164 -4.94 -4.66 12.72
N ALA A 165 -3.94 -4.53 13.58
CA ALA A 165 -4.13 -4.09 14.95
C ALA A 165 -4.69 -2.65 15.00
N SER A 166 -4.13 -1.75 14.20
CA SER A 166 -4.57 -0.35 14.12
C SER A 166 -5.96 -0.22 13.50
N LEU A 167 -6.29 -1.06 12.52
CA LEU A 167 -7.61 -1.11 11.91
C LEU A 167 -8.68 -1.55 12.91
N LEU A 168 -8.47 -2.66 13.60
CA LEU A 168 -9.40 -3.14 14.63
C LEU A 168 -9.58 -2.09 15.72
N THR A 169 -8.51 -1.39 16.06
CA THR A 169 -8.54 -0.27 17.01
C THR A 169 -9.43 0.87 16.52
N ALA A 170 -9.25 1.31 15.27
CA ALA A 170 -10.06 2.37 14.69
C ALA A 170 -11.54 1.98 14.55
N VAL A 171 -11.85 0.74 14.15
CA VAL A 171 -13.23 0.26 13.96
C VAL A 171 -13.98 0.11 15.29
N TYR A 172 -13.34 -0.39 16.34
CA TYR A 172 -13.99 -0.68 17.63
C TYR A 172 -13.76 0.36 18.70
N SER A 173 -12.99 1.42 18.41
CA SER A 173 -12.45 2.28 19.47
C SER A 173 -11.76 1.45 20.57
N ALA A 174 -11.08 0.36 20.18
CA ALA A 174 -10.47 -0.60 21.09
C ALA A 174 -9.27 0.01 21.82
N LYS A 175 -8.84 -0.60 22.92
CA LYS A 175 -7.53 -0.26 23.52
C LYS A 175 -6.44 -0.97 22.74
N LEU A 176 -5.51 -0.21 22.15
CA LEU A 176 -4.34 -0.75 21.45
C LEU A 176 -3.13 -0.74 22.36
N ASN A 177 -2.57 -1.92 22.61
CA ASN A 177 -1.28 -2.08 23.28
C ASN A 177 -0.36 -2.92 22.41
N PHE A 178 0.94 -2.76 22.60
CA PHE A 178 1.95 -3.66 22.07
C PHE A 178 2.62 -4.44 23.20
N PHE A 179 3.16 -5.62 22.90
CA PHE A 179 3.88 -6.43 23.87
C PHE A 179 5.12 -7.09 23.30
N HIS A 180 6.21 -7.09 24.05
CA HIS A 180 7.38 -7.95 23.83
C HIS A 180 7.67 -8.70 25.12
N THR A 181 8.80 -8.42 25.78
CA THR A 181 9.08 -8.73 27.20
C THR A 181 8.17 -8.00 28.21
N GLY A 182 7.41 -6.99 27.78
CA GLY A 182 6.44 -6.25 28.61
C GLY A 182 5.45 -5.49 27.73
N MET A 183 4.41 -4.93 28.35
CA MET A 183 3.40 -4.11 27.66
C MET A 183 3.89 -2.67 27.51
N PHE A 184 3.63 -2.08 26.34
CA PHE A 184 3.81 -0.65 26.10
C PHE A 184 2.69 -0.09 25.23
N LEU A 185 2.48 1.22 25.33
CA LEU A 185 1.47 1.93 24.55
C LEU A 185 2.04 2.42 23.21
N PRO A 186 1.24 2.45 22.14
CA PRO A 186 1.61 3.12 20.91
C PRO A 186 1.81 4.62 21.15
N ALA A 187 2.52 5.29 20.24
CA ALA A 187 2.71 6.74 20.28
C ALA A 187 1.38 7.52 20.23
N PHE A 188 0.35 6.94 19.60
CA PHE A 188 -1.01 7.47 19.53
C PHE A 188 -2.00 6.34 19.24
N THR A 189 -3.29 6.56 19.53
CA THR A 189 -4.38 5.63 19.18
C THR A 189 -4.88 5.95 17.76
N PRO A 190 -4.83 4.99 16.83
CA PRO A 190 -5.22 5.24 15.45
C PRO A 190 -6.72 5.43 15.30
N LYS A 191 -7.12 6.46 14.54
CA LYS A 191 -8.52 6.76 14.22
C LYS A 191 -8.78 6.84 12.72
N THR A 192 -7.76 7.19 11.95
CA THR A 192 -7.81 7.35 10.49
C THR A 192 -6.91 6.35 9.79
N ILE A 193 -7.05 6.21 8.47
CA ILE A 193 -6.14 5.43 7.63
C ILE A 193 -4.72 6.00 7.69
N ASP A 194 -4.57 7.33 7.72
CA ASP A 194 -3.24 7.92 7.82
C ASP A 194 -2.55 7.56 9.14
N ASP A 195 -3.29 7.54 10.25
CA ASP A 195 -2.79 7.06 11.55
C ASP A 195 -2.33 5.61 11.47
N VAL A 196 -3.14 4.74 10.87
CA VAL A 196 -2.83 3.31 10.65
C VAL A 196 -1.53 3.16 9.85
N LEU A 197 -1.38 3.90 8.75
CA LEU A 197 -0.19 3.88 7.91
C LEU A 197 1.03 4.42 8.66
N THR A 198 0.87 5.48 9.45
CA THR A 198 1.92 6.07 10.28
C THR A 198 2.43 5.06 11.32
N LEU A 199 1.53 4.38 12.04
CA LEU A 199 1.91 3.34 12.99
C LEU A 199 2.64 2.19 12.31
N ALA A 200 2.16 1.74 11.15
CA ALA A 200 2.79 0.64 10.41
C ALA A 200 4.21 0.99 9.90
N LEU A 201 4.50 2.25 9.63
CA LEU A 201 5.83 2.70 9.21
C LEU A 201 6.79 2.97 10.37
N THR A 202 6.27 3.35 11.54
CA THR A 202 7.07 3.71 12.72
C THR A 202 7.30 2.55 13.67
N THR A 203 6.41 1.56 13.71
CA THR A 203 6.52 0.37 14.56
C THR A 203 7.57 -0.58 14.01
N LYS A 204 8.57 -0.93 14.83
CA LYS A 204 9.68 -1.81 14.48
C LYS A 204 9.69 -3.08 15.32
N ALA A 205 10.09 -4.19 14.71
CA ALA A 205 10.30 -5.44 15.42
C ALA A 205 11.54 -5.32 16.33
N HIS A 206 11.40 -5.70 17.60
CA HIS A 206 12.46 -5.68 18.61
C HIS A 206 12.13 -6.56 19.82
N GLY A 207 13.17 -7.01 20.53
CA GLY A 207 13.02 -7.77 21.77
C GLY A 207 12.55 -9.22 21.59
N LEU A 208 12.28 -9.87 22.72
CA LEU A 208 11.76 -11.24 22.80
C LEU A 208 10.24 -11.26 22.93
N THR A 209 9.62 -12.40 22.63
CA THR A 209 8.17 -12.58 22.73
C THR A 209 7.76 -13.06 24.13
N ALA A 210 6.92 -12.31 24.83
CA ALA A 210 6.24 -12.77 26.05
C ALA A 210 4.73 -12.47 25.97
N ASN A 211 3.96 -13.40 25.39
CA ASN A 211 2.52 -13.23 25.12
C ASN A 211 1.70 -12.83 26.35
N ALA A 212 2.00 -13.42 27.51
CA ALA A 212 1.31 -13.08 28.75
C ALA A 212 1.54 -11.62 29.19
N GLY A 213 2.67 -11.01 28.78
CA GLY A 213 3.03 -9.64 29.12
C GLY A 213 2.00 -8.60 28.67
N GLY A 214 1.29 -8.85 27.56
CA GLY A 214 0.21 -7.99 27.10
C GLY A 214 -1.02 -8.00 28.01
N LEU A 215 -1.26 -9.09 28.73
CA LEU A 215 -2.42 -9.30 29.61
C LEU A 215 -2.18 -8.82 31.05
N VAL A 216 -0.93 -8.75 31.51
CA VAL A 216 -0.59 -8.44 32.91
C VAL A 216 -1.27 -7.15 33.37
N SER A 217 -1.16 -6.07 32.59
CA SER A 217 -1.79 -4.79 32.92
C SER A 217 -3.31 -4.85 33.09
N TYR A 218 -3.99 -5.64 32.26
CA TYR A 218 -5.44 -5.82 32.33
C TYR A 218 -5.84 -6.63 33.56
N TYR A 219 -5.09 -7.70 33.84
CA TYR A 219 -5.33 -8.54 35.02
C TYR A 219 -5.12 -7.78 36.34
N ASP A 220 -4.07 -6.97 36.41
CA ASP A 220 -3.71 -6.18 37.60
C ASP A 220 -4.72 -5.06 37.84
N ASN A 221 -5.14 -4.36 36.78
CA ASN A 221 -6.10 -3.27 36.86
C ASN A 221 -7.57 -3.73 36.94
N LYS A 222 -7.84 -5.04 36.81
CA LYS A 222 -9.20 -5.61 36.68
C LYS A 222 -10.00 -4.94 35.55
N GLU A 223 -9.29 -4.63 34.47
CA GLU A 223 -9.89 -4.09 33.26
C GLU A 223 -10.10 -5.23 32.25
N ILE A 224 -11.33 -5.33 31.73
CA ILE A 224 -11.82 -6.36 30.78
C ILE A 224 -12.23 -7.66 31.47
#